data_AF-A0A3S0PML5-F1
#
_entry.id   AF-A0A3S0PML5-F1
#
_cell.length_a   1.000
_cell.length_b   1.000
_cell.length_c   1.000
_cell.angle_alpha   90.00
_cell.angle_beta   90.00
_cell.angle_gamma   90.00
#
_symmetry.space_group_name_H-M   'P 1'
#
loop_
_entity.id
_entity.type
_entity.pdbx_description
1 polymer ?
#
loop_
_entity_poly.entity_id
_entity_poly.type
_entity_poly.pdbx_seq_one_letter_code
_entity_poly.pdbx_strand_id
1 'polypeptide(L)'
;MHKLSLAVALAGSLLTSSIAWAESISATTQKPVYQLDDKLVLGRVESVYLDDIKEFSGISFAGKIDTGADTTSMHADNIHVTSANPEFKHLKDNKLLWAIIDDLGGTKAKWNADTFIPYQVTVSFTMPHPYTGQDITVTDDLEHVSAIRSRTSEKPILRPAIKLPMTIAGHTVETVVNLTERTQFSAPILIGKTYLDDNAWVFAGYDYLQEQKNAQLIGKKEQVTIDGLAQKVSYSFQNNYSALNATHISIDDQQQVTFTIEDQDGKQSELTRPLVRMLNVEGEERPLVFVPIEANNNDQFWMVYLTDRSKYSTQLRLGKGTLNKRFMIDTSQQSLLDGSAKSFNLNSKAMQVSGEEDITLDGIRLEAKASTVVKTPLLKVASFEMFEKKGKEWVTYYLTNAQGDVQQFSKPINKKLRVGKSVRPVVFGTFDLYGKPVEMRYAIDVLDENEVDDYFIIGQKMSKNGVLINTRTDHLLDPYPLFKAGHIEVATVEGMEFPVKLDTGADVSSINAQNIKQFKKDGKKMVSFTYQNDTGAEKKFTREVVDTMTITAKKGEKANVRPVVEMHVSLGDLEKKIRVNLQDRSRFHYSMILGKNFLKYGAVVASDTDYIVTDKPDYEK
;
A
#
# COMPACT_ATOMS: atom_id res chain seq x y z
N MET A 1 34.71 25.71 70.92
CA MET A 1 33.45 24.98 71.12
C MET A 1 32.44 25.51 70.11
N HIS A 2 31.87 24.63 69.26
CA HIS A 2 30.58 24.69 68.54
C HIS A 2 30.07 26.04 67.98
N LYS A 3 29.58 26.20 66.75
CA LYS A 3 29.12 25.33 65.64
C LYS A 3 29.00 26.23 64.37
N LEU A 4 29.21 25.62 63.19
CA LEU A 4 28.56 25.78 61.86
C LEU A 4 27.83 27.10 61.51
N SER A 5 27.70 27.58 60.27
CA SER A 5 28.20 27.30 58.91
C SER A 5 27.47 28.33 58.03
N LEU A 6 28.12 28.96 57.05
CA LEU A 6 27.42 29.54 55.90
C LEU A 6 28.38 29.57 54.70
N ALA A 7 28.31 28.53 53.87
CA ALA A 7 28.95 28.51 52.56
C ALA A 7 27.85 28.54 51.51
N VAL A 8 27.83 29.64 50.77
CA VAL A 8 26.95 29.92 49.63
C VAL A 8 27.30 28.95 48.50
N ALA A 9 26.34 28.12 48.10
CA ALA A 9 26.42 27.33 46.87
C ALA A 9 25.72 28.09 45.75
N LEU A 10 26.48 28.57 44.77
CA LEU A 10 25.97 29.00 43.46
C LEU A 10 25.42 27.75 42.74
N ALA A 11 24.11 27.65 42.63
CA ALA A 11 23.46 26.71 41.72
C ALA A 11 23.43 27.34 40.33
N GLY A 12 24.30 26.85 39.44
CA GLY A 12 24.19 27.09 38.01
C GLY A 12 23.02 26.28 37.45
N SER A 13 22.01 26.98 36.94
CA SER A 13 20.90 26.39 36.20
C SER A 13 21.41 25.87 34.85
N LEU A 14 21.73 24.59 34.78
CA LEU A 14 21.79 23.85 33.51
C LEU A 14 20.35 23.63 33.06
N LEU A 15 19.91 24.44 32.08
CA LEU A 15 18.73 24.16 31.27
C LEU A 15 19.02 22.89 30.46
N THR A 16 18.71 21.72 31.00
CA THR A 16 18.49 20.53 30.18
C THR A 16 17.14 20.73 29.51
N SER A 17 17.13 21.14 28.25
CA SER A 17 15.98 20.97 27.39
C SER A 17 15.71 19.46 27.32
N SER A 18 14.73 18.98 28.09
CA SER A 18 14.15 17.67 27.90
C SER A 18 13.52 17.68 26.51
N ILE A 19 14.22 17.08 25.55
CA ILE A 19 13.64 16.64 24.28
C ILE A 19 12.50 15.71 24.69
N ALA A 20 11.26 16.18 24.54
CA ALA A 20 10.08 15.38 24.80
C ALA A 20 10.03 14.31 23.71
N TRP A 21 10.49 13.12 24.04
CA TRP A 21 10.23 11.93 23.24
C TRP A 21 8.71 11.76 23.22
N ALA A 22 8.07 12.01 22.08
CA ALA A 22 6.81 11.32 21.79
C ALA A 22 7.09 9.82 22.03
N GLU A 23 6.29 9.14 22.84
CA GLU A 23 6.58 7.79 23.33
C GLU A 23 7.00 6.86 22.18
N SER A 24 8.29 6.56 22.08
CA SER A 24 8.82 5.74 20.99
C SER A 24 8.31 4.31 21.16
N ILE A 25 7.62 3.80 20.14
CA ILE A 25 7.19 2.40 20.11
C ILE A 25 8.46 1.55 20.03
N SER A 26 8.62 0.54 20.88
CA SER A 26 9.75 -0.40 20.83
C SER A 26 9.62 -1.38 19.65
N ALA A 27 9.51 -0.84 18.43
CA ALA A 27 9.27 -1.56 17.18
C ALA A 27 9.87 -0.80 16.00
N THR A 28 10.03 -1.48 14.87
CA THR A 28 10.53 -0.86 13.63
C THR A 28 9.66 -1.26 12.46
N THR A 29 9.85 -0.59 11.31
CA THR A 29 9.24 -1.01 10.04
C THR A 29 9.58 -2.44 9.67
N GLN A 30 10.74 -2.97 10.09
CA GLN A 30 11.10 -4.38 9.88
C GLN A 30 10.42 -5.34 10.87
N LYS A 31 10.27 -4.91 12.12
CA LYS A 31 9.65 -5.69 13.21
C LYS A 31 8.45 -4.91 13.74
N PRO A 32 7.34 -4.88 12.98
CA PRO A 32 6.18 -4.07 13.34
C PRO A 32 5.45 -4.65 14.55
N VAL A 33 4.61 -3.81 15.17
CA VAL A 33 3.62 -4.23 16.16
C VAL A 33 2.28 -4.48 15.50
N TYR A 34 1.46 -5.30 16.16
CA TYR A 34 0.13 -5.71 15.68
C TYR A 34 -1.00 -5.18 16.56
N GLN A 35 -0.65 -4.70 17.75
CA GLN A 35 -1.51 -4.04 18.71
C GLN A 35 -0.69 -2.92 19.36
N LEU A 36 -1.37 -1.82 19.70
CA LEU A 36 -0.80 -0.66 20.35
C LEU A 36 -1.92 0.03 21.15
N ASP A 37 -1.66 0.32 22.43
CA ASP A 37 -2.64 0.91 23.34
C ASP A 37 -3.97 0.13 23.37
N ASP A 38 -3.88 -1.20 23.48
CA ASP A 38 -5.00 -2.16 23.44
C ASP A 38 -5.87 -2.14 22.16
N LYS A 39 -5.50 -1.33 21.16
CA LYS A 39 -6.13 -1.26 19.83
C LYS A 39 -5.34 -2.09 18.81
N LEU A 40 -5.99 -2.51 17.72
CA LEU A 40 -5.29 -3.16 16.60
C LEU A 40 -4.36 -2.17 15.88
N VAL A 41 -3.28 -2.68 15.27
CA VAL A 41 -2.50 -1.91 14.28
C VAL A 41 -2.77 -2.50 12.91
N LEU A 42 -3.58 -1.81 12.10
CA LEU A 42 -3.94 -2.27 10.77
C LEU A 42 -2.91 -1.80 9.74
N GLY A 43 -2.67 -2.61 8.72
CA GLY A 43 -2.05 -2.13 7.49
C GLY A 43 -2.97 -1.20 6.71
N ARG A 44 -2.47 -0.69 5.60
CA ARG A 44 -3.21 0.18 4.68
C ARG A 44 -4.33 -0.54 3.92
N VAL A 45 -4.20 -1.85 3.73
CA VAL A 45 -5.22 -2.73 3.18
C VAL A 45 -5.29 -3.95 4.08
N GLU A 46 -6.48 -4.39 4.44
CA GLU A 46 -6.68 -5.59 5.25
C GLU A 46 -7.82 -6.46 4.70
N SER A 47 -7.87 -7.71 5.16
CA SER A 47 -8.99 -8.62 4.91
C SER A 47 -10.17 -8.24 5.80
N VAL A 48 -11.30 -7.88 5.18
CA VAL A 48 -12.57 -7.57 5.86
C VAL A 48 -13.55 -8.70 5.64
N TYR A 49 -14.21 -9.16 6.70
CA TYR A 49 -15.20 -10.22 6.69
C TYR A 49 -16.57 -9.69 7.11
N LEU A 50 -17.61 -10.15 6.42
CA LEU A 50 -19.02 -9.82 6.65
C LEU A 50 -19.78 -11.10 7.04
N ASP A 51 -19.28 -11.81 8.06
CA ASP A 51 -19.69 -13.19 8.36
C ASP A 51 -21.16 -13.34 8.77
N ASP A 52 -21.81 -12.26 9.21
CA ASP A 52 -23.24 -12.24 9.54
C ASP A 52 -24.13 -12.34 8.30
N ILE A 53 -23.59 -12.02 7.13
CA ILE A 53 -24.22 -12.38 5.85
C ILE A 53 -23.76 -13.79 5.52
N LYS A 54 -24.65 -14.77 5.74
CA LYS A 54 -24.37 -16.20 5.62
C LYS A 54 -23.62 -16.59 4.34
N GLU A 55 -24.00 -15.99 3.22
CA GLU A 55 -23.41 -16.23 1.90
C GLU A 55 -21.97 -15.71 1.77
N PHE A 56 -21.54 -14.80 2.65
CA PHE A 56 -20.17 -14.27 2.69
C PHE A 56 -19.32 -14.85 3.82
N SER A 57 -19.84 -15.83 4.58
CA SER A 57 -19.10 -16.44 5.68
C SER A 57 -17.76 -17.04 5.21
N GLY A 58 -16.67 -16.60 5.84
CA GLY A 58 -15.30 -17.01 5.48
C GLY A 58 -14.72 -16.37 4.21
N ILE A 59 -15.48 -15.48 3.56
CA ILE A 59 -15.03 -14.74 2.38
C ILE A 59 -14.50 -13.38 2.82
N SER A 60 -13.23 -13.12 2.49
CA SER A 60 -12.61 -11.82 2.77
C SER A 60 -12.62 -10.90 1.56
N PHE A 61 -13.12 -9.69 1.78
CA PHE A 61 -13.05 -8.57 0.87
C PHE A 61 -11.81 -7.72 1.17
N ALA A 62 -11.25 -7.07 0.16
CA ALA A 62 -10.19 -6.09 0.39
C ALA A 62 -10.80 -4.82 1.00
N GLY A 63 -10.39 -4.48 2.23
CA GLY A 63 -10.70 -3.21 2.88
C GLY A 63 -9.55 -2.24 2.77
N LYS A 64 -9.75 -1.10 2.13
CA LYS A 64 -8.78 0.00 2.12
C LYS A 64 -8.94 0.81 3.40
N ILE A 65 -7.89 0.94 4.21
CA ILE A 65 -7.92 1.67 5.48
C ILE A 65 -7.54 3.13 5.26
N ASP A 66 -8.43 4.05 5.61
CA ASP A 66 -8.33 5.47 5.31
C ASP A 66 -8.65 6.33 6.54
N THR A 67 -7.60 6.74 7.27
CA THR A 67 -7.71 7.67 8.41
C THR A 67 -8.27 9.04 8.00
N GLY A 68 -8.15 9.40 6.71
CA GLY A 68 -8.63 10.66 6.18
C GLY A 68 -10.11 10.66 5.79
N ALA A 69 -10.82 9.54 5.96
CA ALA A 69 -12.24 9.39 5.66
C ALA A 69 -13.08 9.32 6.93
N ASP A 70 -14.07 10.21 7.04
CA ASP A 70 -14.95 10.28 8.22
C ASP A 70 -15.90 9.09 8.35
N THR A 71 -16.12 8.32 7.28
CA THR A 71 -17.08 7.21 7.26
C THR A 71 -16.53 6.00 6.55
N THR A 72 -16.83 4.83 7.09
CA THR A 72 -16.74 3.55 6.40
C THR A 72 -17.77 3.48 5.28
N SER A 73 -17.41 2.88 4.15
CA SER A 73 -18.31 2.69 3.00
C SER A 73 -18.03 1.37 2.30
N MET A 74 -19.06 0.77 1.72
CA MET A 74 -18.95 -0.48 0.99
C MET A 74 -19.69 -0.46 -0.33
N HIS A 75 -19.27 -1.33 -1.25
CA HIS A 75 -19.97 -1.55 -2.49
C HIS A 75 -21.34 -2.14 -2.23
N ALA A 76 -22.36 -1.55 -2.83
CA ALA A 76 -23.70 -2.09 -2.89
C ALA A 76 -24.33 -1.70 -4.22
N ASP A 77 -25.01 -2.64 -4.85
CA ASP A 77 -25.80 -2.49 -6.07
C ASP A 77 -27.30 -2.43 -5.72
N ASN A 78 -28.12 -1.98 -6.67
CA ASN A 78 -29.59 -2.00 -6.56
C ASN A 78 -30.15 -1.45 -5.23
N ILE A 79 -29.56 -0.35 -4.75
CA ILE A 79 -29.93 0.24 -3.45
C ILE A 79 -31.34 0.85 -3.56
N HIS A 80 -32.25 0.33 -2.74
CA HIS A 80 -33.63 0.78 -2.61
C HIS A 80 -33.93 1.23 -1.18
N VAL A 81 -34.66 2.35 -1.04
CA VAL A 81 -35.03 2.91 0.25
C VAL A 81 -36.54 3.11 0.30
N THR A 82 -37.21 2.55 1.29
CA THR A 82 -38.67 2.62 1.49
C THR A 82 -39.00 3.02 2.91
N SER A 83 -40.22 3.51 3.15
CA SER A 83 -40.68 3.92 4.48
C SER A 83 -42.05 3.31 4.78
N ALA A 84 -42.23 2.84 6.01
CA ALA A 84 -43.54 2.43 6.53
C ALA A 84 -44.33 3.61 7.14
N ASN A 85 -43.67 4.77 7.33
CA ASN A 85 -44.32 5.96 7.89
C ASN A 85 -45.46 6.45 6.95
N PRO A 86 -46.69 6.66 7.44
CA PRO A 86 -47.83 7.06 6.62
C PRO A 86 -47.62 8.32 5.76
N GLU A 87 -46.84 9.28 6.25
CA GLU A 87 -46.53 10.52 5.54
C GLU A 87 -45.53 10.29 4.41
N PHE A 88 -44.56 9.40 4.60
CA PHE A 88 -43.43 9.19 3.68
C PHE A 88 -43.55 7.95 2.79
N LYS A 89 -44.47 7.02 3.07
CA LYS A 89 -44.63 5.73 2.35
C LYS A 89 -44.84 5.82 0.83
N HIS A 90 -45.25 6.98 0.34
CA HIS A 90 -45.48 7.23 -1.09
C HIS A 90 -44.20 7.67 -1.83
N LEU A 91 -43.14 8.00 -1.09
CA LEU A 91 -41.81 8.34 -1.60
C LEU A 91 -40.89 7.13 -1.52
N LYS A 92 -39.90 7.07 -2.41
CA LYS A 92 -38.88 6.02 -2.45
C LYS A 92 -37.52 6.59 -2.80
N ASP A 93 -36.49 5.84 -2.44
CA ASP A 93 -35.09 6.06 -2.82
C ASP A 93 -34.65 7.50 -2.54
N ASN A 94 -33.97 8.14 -3.50
CA ASN A 94 -33.48 9.49 -3.34
C ASN A 94 -34.59 10.52 -3.04
N LYS A 95 -35.82 10.34 -3.54
CA LYS A 95 -36.93 11.26 -3.22
C LYS A 95 -37.31 11.18 -1.74
N LEU A 96 -37.34 9.96 -1.19
CA LEU A 96 -37.58 9.73 0.23
C LEU A 96 -36.45 10.31 1.08
N LEU A 97 -35.20 10.02 0.74
CA LEU A 97 -34.04 10.53 1.47
C LEU A 97 -34.02 12.07 1.52
N TRP A 98 -34.29 12.74 0.40
CA TRP A 98 -34.36 14.21 0.40
C TRP A 98 -35.51 14.75 1.24
N ALA A 99 -36.71 14.14 1.16
CA ALA A 99 -37.85 14.59 1.95
C ALA A 99 -37.57 14.49 3.46
N ILE A 100 -36.94 13.40 3.90
CA ILE A 100 -36.53 13.23 5.30
C ILE A 100 -35.47 14.27 5.68
N ILE A 101 -34.43 14.44 4.85
CA ILE A 101 -33.35 15.40 5.15
C ILE A 101 -33.86 16.84 5.20
N ASP A 102 -34.78 17.21 4.33
CA ASP A 102 -35.38 18.55 4.32
C ASP A 102 -36.26 18.77 5.56
N ASP A 103 -37.03 17.76 5.99
CA ASP A 103 -37.80 17.77 7.24
C ASP A 103 -36.90 17.91 8.48
N LEU A 104 -35.71 17.30 8.44
CA LEU A 104 -34.68 17.38 9.49
C LEU A 104 -33.81 18.65 9.44
N GLY A 105 -34.18 19.67 8.65
CA GLY A 105 -33.45 20.95 8.59
C GLY A 105 -32.26 20.97 7.62
N GLY A 106 -32.17 20.00 6.72
CA GLY A 106 -31.25 19.96 5.58
C GLY A 106 -29.86 19.39 5.90
N THR A 107 -29.04 19.23 4.85
CA THR A 107 -27.72 18.54 4.89
C THR A 107 -26.63 19.13 5.80
N LYS A 108 -26.89 20.26 6.47
CA LYS A 108 -25.97 20.89 7.43
C LYS A 108 -26.39 20.68 8.88
N ALA A 109 -27.59 20.13 9.11
CA ALA A 109 -28.05 19.78 10.43
C ALA A 109 -27.20 18.65 11.01
N LYS A 110 -27.10 18.61 12.34
CA LYS A 110 -26.47 17.52 13.06
C LYS A 110 -27.55 16.54 13.49
N TRP A 111 -27.35 15.27 13.18
CA TRP A 111 -28.28 14.19 13.51
C TRP A 111 -27.59 13.21 14.47
N ASN A 112 -28.40 12.48 15.22
CA ASN A 112 -27.98 11.33 16.02
C ASN A 112 -28.65 10.06 15.52
N ALA A 113 -28.28 8.90 16.07
CA ALA A 113 -28.81 7.60 15.63
C ALA A 113 -30.36 7.54 15.71
N ASP A 114 -30.97 8.12 16.74
CA ASP A 114 -32.42 8.05 16.94
C ASP A 114 -33.21 8.98 15.99
N THR A 115 -32.53 9.88 15.30
CA THR A 115 -33.17 10.91 14.46
C THR A 115 -34.00 10.29 13.33
N PHE A 116 -33.57 9.15 12.79
CA PHE A 116 -34.20 8.52 11.62
C PHE A 116 -35.31 7.51 11.99
N ILE A 117 -35.38 7.07 13.26
CA ILE A 117 -36.34 6.06 13.75
C ILE A 117 -37.81 6.42 13.42
N PRO A 118 -38.29 7.66 13.63
CA PRO A 118 -39.69 8.01 13.35
C PRO A 118 -40.12 7.84 11.89
N TYR A 119 -39.16 7.88 10.96
CA TYR A 119 -39.43 7.73 9.53
C TYR A 119 -39.58 6.26 9.11
N GLN A 120 -39.27 5.29 9.98
CA GLN A 120 -39.46 3.85 9.76
C GLN A 120 -38.94 3.41 8.38
N VAL A 121 -37.68 3.74 8.10
CA VAL A 121 -37.08 3.56 6.78
C VAL A 121 -36.30 2.25 6.73
N THR A 122 -36.56 1.48 5.69
CA THR A 122 -35.83 0.25 5.38
C THR A 122 -35.01 0.44 4.11
N VAL A 123 -33.79 -0.08 4.12
CA VAL A 123 -32.83 -0.08 3.02
C VAL A 123 -32.64 -1.52 2.54
N SER A 124 -32.80 -1.75 1.24
CA SER A 124 -32.52 -3.03 0.59
C SER A 124 -31.47 -2.83 -0.50
N PHE A 125 -30.52 -3.74 -0.66
CA PHE A 125 -29.46 -3.66 -1.67
C PHE A 125 -28.94 -5.05 -2.01
N THR A 126 -28.18 -5.14 -3.10
CA THR A 126 -27.53 -6.38 -3.52
C THR A 126 -26.01 -6.27 -3.49
N MET A 127 -25.34 -7.39 -3.24
CA MET A 127 -23.91 -7.54 -3.44
C MET A 127 -23.65 -8.85 -4.20
N PRO A 128 -22.90 -8.83 -5.31
CA PRO A 128 -22.60 -10.04 -6.06
C PRO A 128 -21.61 -10.91 -5.27
N HIS A 129 -21.94 -12.19 -5.12
CA HIS A 129 -21.05 -13.16 -4.49
C HIS A 129 -19.79 -13.33 -5.35
N PRO A 130 -18.57 -13.10 -4.80
CA PRO A 130 -17.37 -12.91 -5.62
C PRO A 130 -16.93 -14.14 -6.43
N TYR A 131 -17.38 -15.34 -6.04
CA TYR A 131 -16.98 -16.59 -6.70
C TYR A 131 -18.05 -17.17 -7.62
N THR A 132 -19.32 -16.79 -7.43
CA THR A 132 -20.47 -17.37 -8.17
C THR A 132 -21.22 -16.33 -8.99
N GLY A 133 -21.11 -15.05 -8.65
CA GLY A 133 -21.82 -13.95 -9.30
C GLY A 133 -23.29 -13.86 -8.91
N GLN A 134 -23.75 -14.69 -7.97
CA GLN A 134 -25.11 -14.62 -7.46
C GLN A 134 -25.31 -13.34 -6.66
N ASP A 135 -26.34 -12.57 -6.97
CA ASP A 135 -26.73 -11.40 -6.19
C ASP A 135 -27.27 -11.80 -4.82
N ILE A 136 -26.60 -11.37 -3.76
CA ILE A 136 -27.03 -11.55 -2.38
C ILE A 136 -27.79 -10.30 -1.96
N THR A 137 -29.08 -10.45 -1.65
CA THR A 137 -29.92 -9.33 -1.19
C THR A 137 -29.82 -9.19 0.32
N VAL A 138 -29.51 -7.99 0.77
CA VAL A 138 -29.48 -7.60 2.19
C VAL A 138 -30.54 -6.54 2.42
N THR A 139 -31.26 -6.62 3.54
CA THR A 139 -32.28 -5.64 3.93
C THR A 139 -32.13 -5.33 5.40
N ASP A 140 -32.05 -4.04 5.72
CA ASP A 140 -31.82 -3.54 7.06
C ASP A 140 -32.50 -2.18 7.27
N ASP A 141 -32.59 -1.73 8.51
CA ASP A 141 -33.12 -0.41 8.83
C ASP A 141 -32.08 0.69 8.52
N LEU A 142 -32.58 1.87 8.14
CA LEU A 142 -31.74 3.03 7.91
C LEU A 142 -31.20 3.56 9.25
N GLU A 143 -29.88 3.51 9.43
CA GLU A 143 -29.21 4.11 10.58
C GLU A 143 -29.05 5.63 10.39
N HIS A 144 -28.60 6.04 9.20
CA HIS A 144 -28.25 7.44 8.93
C HIS A 144 -28.23 7.76 7.42
N VAL A 145 -28.24 9.05 7.07
CA VAL A 145 -28.06 9.53 5.68
C VAL A 145 -26.84 10.43 5.56
N SER A 146 -25.84 10.00 4.81
CA SER A 146 -24.63 10.80 4.57
C SER A 146 -24.77 11.69 3.33
N ALA A 147 -24.45 12.97 3.47
CA ALA A 147 -24.44 13.93 2.35
C ALA A 147 -23.03 14.07 1.74
N ILE A 148 -22.77 13.33 0.67
CA ILE A 148 -21.47 13.30 -0.01
C ILE A 148 -21.38 14.44 -1.03
N ARG A 149 -20.53 15.44 -0.76
CA ARG A 149 -20.31 16.55 -1.69
C ARG A 149 -19.33 16.18 -2.81
N SER A 150 -19.74 16.43 -4.05
CA SER A 150 -18.87 16.24 -5.21
C SER A 150 -17.86 17.39 -5.37
N ARG A 151 -16.85 17.18 -6.22
CA ARG A 151 -15.98 18.24 -6.72
C ARG A 151 -16.68 19.17 -7.74
N THR A 152 -17.71 18.66 -8.41
CA THR A 152 -18.31 19.27 -9.60
C THR A 152 -19.80 19.63 -9.45
N SER A 153 -20.44 19.25 -8.34
CA SER A 153 -21.87 19.51 -8.10
C SER A 153 -22.05 20.24 -6.78
N GLU A 154 -22.86 21.31 -6.80
CA GLU A 154 -23.29 22.03 -5.62
C GLU A 154 -24.28 21.21 -4.78
N LYS A 155 -25.13 20.40 -5.43
CA LYS A 155 -26.03 19.48 -4.73
C LYS A 155 -25.27 18.23 -4.28
N PRO A 156 -25.27 17.89 -2.98
CA PRO A 156 -24.64 16.67 -2.50
C PRO A 156 -25.40 15.42 -2.96
N ILE A 157 -24.71 14.29 -2.97
CA ILE A 157 -25.29 12.97 -3.19
C ILE A 157 -25.62 12.39 -1.81
N LEU A 158 -26.88 12.05 -1.57
CA LEU A 158 -27.27 11.36 -0.34
C LEU A 158 -26.95 9.87 -0.45
N ARG A 159 -26.38 9.29 0.61
CA ARG A 159 -26.08 7.86 0.73
C ARG A 159 -26.78 7.32 1.97
N PRO A 160 -27.62 6.28 1.85
CA PRO A 160 -28.12 5.60 3.03
C PRO A 160 -26.96 4.86 3.71
N ALA A 161 -27.00 4.82 5.04
CA ALA A 161 -26.09 4.06 5.87
C ALA A 161 -26.88 3.07 6.71
N ILE A 162 -26.30 1.88 6.87
CA ILE A 162 -26.80 0.84 7.75
C ILE A 162 -25.75 0.54 8.82
N LYS A 163 -26.15 -0.15 9.88
CA LYS A 163 -25.23 -0.68 10.87
C LYS A 163 -24.96 -2.14 10.56
N LEU A 164 -23.69 -2.53 10.47
CA LEU A 164 -23.30 -3.89 10.10
C LEU A 164 -22.05 -4.33 10.87
N PRO A 165 -22.00 -5.56 11.42
CA PRO A 165 -20.78 -6.13 11.96
C PRO A 165 -19.73 -6.30 10.85
N MET A 166 -18.54 -5.76 11.09
CA MET A 166 -17.38 -5.95 10.24
C MET A 166 -16.22 -6.53 11.05
N THR A 167 -15.66 -7.64 10.57
CA THR A 167 -14.53 -8.30 11.22
C THR A 167 -13.24 -8.03 10.46
N ILE A 168 -12.22 -7.52 11.15
CA ILE A 168 -10.85 -7.36 10.65
C ILE A 168 -9.89 -7.96 11.68
N ALA A 169 -8.98 -8.84 11.24
CA ALA A 169 -8.00 -9.49 12.11
C ALA A 169 -8.60 -10.19 13.35
N GLY A 170 -9.82 -10.74 13.21
CA GLY A 170 -10.55 -11.40 14.30
C GLY A 170 -11.25 -10.46 15.28
N HIS A 171 -11.22 -9.15 15.04
CA HIS A 171 -11.95 -8.16 15.83
C HIS A 171 -13.19 -7.68 15.07
N THR A 172 -14.37 -7.92 15.64
CA THR A 172 -15.66 -7.51 15.08
C THR A 172 -16.09 -6.17 15.67
N VAL A 173 -16.44 -5.22 14.81
CA VAL A 173 -16.98 -3.91 15.19
C VAL A 173 -18.33 -3.73 14.53
N GLU A 174 -19.33 -3.37 15.33
CA GLU A 174 -20.60 -2.85 14.85
C GLU A 174 -20.40 -1.45 14.27
N THR A 175 -20.25 -1.33 12.95
CA THR A 175 -19.91 -0.06 12.28
C THR A 175 -21.07 0.46 11.45
N VAL A 176 -21.20 1.79 11.41
CA VAL A 176 -22.07 2.46 10.43
C VAL A 176 -21.37 2.49 9.07
N VAL A 177 -22.07 2.06 8.03
CA VAL A 177 -21.51 1.83 6.69
C VAL A 177 -22.36 2.52 5.63
N ASN A 178 -21.76 3.45 4.90
CA ASN A 178 -22.39 4.06 3.74
C ASN A 178 -22.43 3.08 2.55
N LEU A 179 -23.63 2.90 1.97
CA LEU A 179 -23.83 2.08 0.78
C LEU A 179 -23.58 2.89 -0.49
N THR A 180 -22.68 2.43 -1.35
CA THR A 180 -22.33 3.14 -2.58
C THR A 180 -21.87 2.21 -3.70
N GLU A 181 -22.09 2.63 -4.94
CA GLU A 181 -21.44 2.04 -6.12
C GLU A 181 -19.92 2.25 -6.06
N ARG A 182 -19.14 1.15 -6.07
CA ARG A 182 -17.68 1.20 -5.96
C ARG A 182 -16.92 0.41 -7.03
N THR A 183 -17.58 0.01 -8.11
CA THR A 183 -16.98 -0.77 -9.22
C THR A 183 -15.69 -0.15 -9.80
N GLN A 184 -15.59 1.19 -9.76
CA GLN A 184 -14.44 1.94 -10.26
C GLN A 184 -13.22 1.93 -9.31
N PHE A 185 -13.40 1.54 -8.04
CA PHE A 185 -12.35 1.58 -7.02
C PHE A 185 -11.61 0.24 -6.93
N SER A 186 -10.37 0.29 -6.43
CA SER A 186 -9.53 -0.91 -6.27
C SER A 186 -9.94 -1.82 -5.11
N ALA A 187 -10.77 -1.34 -4.20
CA ALA A 187 -11.25 -2.06 -3.04
C ALA A 187 -12.76 -1.84 -2.89
N PRO A 188 -13.55 -2.92 -2.71
CA PRO A 188 -14.99 -2.82 -2.54
C PRO A 188 -15.37 -2.17 -1.21
N ILE A 189 -14.49 -2.20 -0.20
CA ILE A 189 -14.73 -1.61 1.12
C ILE A 189 -13.65 -0.56 1.40
N LEU A 190 -14.07 0.60 1.92
CA LEU A 190 -13.21 1.61 2.51
C LEU A 190 -13.56 1.72 3.99
N ILE A 191 -12.57 1.52 4.85
CA ILE A 191 -12.68 1.58 6.30
C ILE A 191 -12.23 2.96 6.75
N GLY A 192 -13.14 3.73 7.34
CA GLY A 192 -12.88 5.09 7.83
C GLY A 192 -13.15 5.21 9.34
N LYS A 193 -13.28 6.44 9.83
CA LYS A 193 -13.43 6.76 11.26
C LYS A 193 -14.55 6.00 11.96
N THR A 194 -15.71 5.80 11.32
CA THR A 194 -16.83 5.04 11.93
C THR A 194 -16.48 3.60 12.33
N TYR A 195 -15.41 3.02 11.77
CA TYR A 195 -14.82 1.77 12.24
C TYR A 195 -13.55 2.00 13.07
N LEU A 196 -12.67 2.90 12.62
CA LEU A 196 -11.31 3.03 13.19
C LEU A 196 -11.29 3.65 14.59
N ASP A 197 -12.17 4.61 14.84
CA ASP A 197 -12.20 5.34 16.11
C ASP A 197 -12.37 4.35 17.26
N ASP A 198 -11.52 4.46 18.27
CA ASP A 198 -11.42 3.54 19.41
C ASP A 198 -11.05 2.07 19.13
N ASN A 199 -10.88 1.67 17.87
CA ASN A 199 -10.64 0.28 17.50
C ASN A 199 -9.23 0.00 16.94
N ALA A 200 -8.66 0.96 16.20
CA ALA A 200 -7.42 0.70 15.48
C ALA A 200 -6.53 1.93 15.21
N TRP A 201 -5.23 1.68 15.29
CA TRP A 201 -4.19 2.48 14.64
C TRP A 201 -3.93 1.97 13.22
N VAL A 202 -3.32 2.81 12.38
CA VAL A 202 -3.04 2.45 10.99
C VAL A 202 -1.58 2.68 10.62
N PHE A 203 -0.89 1.63 10.20
CA PHE A 203 0.47 1.68 9.69
C PHE A 203 0.49 1.55 8.15
N ALA A 204 0.53 2.68 7.46
CA ALA A 204 0.41 2.74 5.99
C ALA A 204 1.58 2.09 5.22
N GLY A 205 2.70 1.80 5.92
CA GLY A 205 3.87 1.13 5.35
C GLY A 205 3.65 -0.33 5.00
N TYR A 206 2.55 -0.94 5.46
CA TYR A 206 2.20 -2.32 5.21
C TYR A 206 0.87 -2.45 4.48
N ASP A 207 0.78 -3.42 3.56
CA ASP A 207 -0.49 -3.96 3.08
C ASP A 207 -0.65 -5.37 3.66
N TYR A 208 -1.79 -5.68 4.27
CA TYR A 208 -2.11 -6.92 4.98
C TYR A 208 -1.14 -7.23 6.14
N LEU A 209 -0.96 -6.26 7.05
CA LEU A 209 -0.05 -6.40 8.18
C LEU A 209 -0.46 -7.57 9.05
N GLN A 210 -1.75 -7.68 9.36
CA GLN A 210 -2.29 -8.69 10.28
C GLN A 210 -2.13 -10.12 9.74
N GLU A 211 -2.09 -10.30 8.41
CA GLU A 211 -1.87 -11.60 7.77
C GLU A 211 -0.42 -12.11 7.91
N GLN A 212 0.54 -11.26 8.25
CA GLN A 212 1.96 -11.64 8.24
C GLN A 212 2.27 -12.78 9.22
N LYS A 213 1.67 -12.79 10.41
CA LYS A 213 1.93 -13.84 11.43
C LYS A 213 1.54 -15.23 10.94
N ASN A 214 0.54 -15.28 10.06
CA ASN A 214 -0.06 -16.51 9.55
C ASN A 214 0.31 -16.77 8.09
N ALA A 215 1.23 -15.99 7.51
CA ALA A 215 1.61 -16.10 6.12
C ALA A 215 2.12 -17.51 5.80
N GLN A 216 1.58 -18.13 4.75
CA GLN A 216 2.08 -19.39 4.24
C GLN A 216 3.42 -19.17 3.51
N LEU A 217 4.36 -20.10 3.68
CA LEU A 217 5.61 -20.10 2.96
C LEU A 217 5.43 -20.77 1.60
N ILE A 218 5.88 -20.09 0.55
CA ILE A 218 5.99 -20.65 -0.80
C ILE A 218 7.45 -20.60 -1.25
N GLY A 219 7.87 -21.55 -2.07
CA GLY A 219 9.22 -21.67 -2.58
C GLY A 219 9.48 -20.83 -3.83
N LYS A 220 10.73 -20.80 -4.28
CA LYS A 220 11.12 -20.07 -5.52
C LYS A 220 10.57 -20.68 -6.81
N LYS A 221 10.07 -21.92 -6.76
CA LYS A 221 9.40 -22.61 -7.86
C LYS A 221 8.21 -23.34 -7.27
N GLU A 222 7.03 -23.01 -7.77
CA GLU A 222 5.77 -23.59 -7.32
C GLU A 222 4.94 -24.01 -8.53
N GLN A 223 4.00 -24.92 -8.24
CA GLN A 223 2.98 -25.36 -9.15
C GLN A 223 1.68 -25.47 -8.37
N VAL A 224 0.57 -25.13 -9.02
CA VAL A 224 -0.77 -25.31 -8.49
C VAL A 224 -1.64 -26.01 -9.51
N THR A 225 -2.82 -26.48 -9.09
CA THR A 225 -3.79 -27.09 -9.99
C THR A 225 -5.00 -26.16 -10.16
N ILE A 226 -5.45 -26.01 -11.39
CA ILE A 226 -6.68 -25.30 -11.76
C ILE A 226 -7.50 -26.25 -12.63
N ASP A 227 -8.65 -26.70 -12.14
CA ASP A 227 -9.53 -27.63 -12.86
C ASP A 227 -8.80 -28.88 -13.36
N GLY A 228 -8.02 -29.50 -12.47
CA GLY A 228 -7.19 -30.66 -12.80
C GLY A 228 -6.00 -30.41 -13.73
N LEU A 229 -5.70 -29.14 -14.08
CA LEU A 229 -4.56 -28.76 -14.92
C LEU A 229 -3.44 -28.12 -14.10
N ALA A 230 -2.22 -28.60 -14.32
CA ALA A 230 -1.01 -28.12 -13.65
C ALA A 230 -0.56 -26.76 -14.19
N GLN A 231 -0.43 -25.77 -13.31
CA GLN A 231 -0.04 -24.40 -13.65
C GLN A 231 1.24 -23.99 -12.90
N LYS A 232 2.33 -23.78 -13.64
CA LYS A 232 3.60 -23.30 -13.04
C LYS A 232 3.49 -21.83 -12.64
N VAL A 233 4.03 -21.52 -11.46
CA VAL A 233 3.95 -20.21 -10.83
C VAL A 233 5.24 -19.41 -10.99
N SER A 234 5.10 -18.13 -11.31
CA SER A 234 6.13 -17.10 -11.17
C SER A 234 5.63 -15.95 -10.30
N TYR A 235 6.53 -15.00 -9.98
CA TYR A 235 6.23 -13.90 -9.05
C TYR A 235 6.47 -12.54 -9.69
N SER A 236 5.69 -11.56 -9.28
CA SER A 236 5.91 -10.14 -9.53
C SER A 236 5.98 -9.40 -8.20
N PHE A 237 7.12 -8.78 -7.93
CA PHE A 237 7.29 -7.93 -6.74
C PHE A 237 6.91 -6.48 -7.00
N GLN A 238 6.60 -6.14 -8.25
CA GLN A 238 6.26 -4.80 -8.70
C GLN A 238 4.75 -4.64 -8.90
N ASN A 239 4.15 -5.58 -9.63
CA ASN A 239 2.74 -5.48 -10.02
C ASN A 239 1.83 -5.97 -8.91
N ASN A 240 0.73 -5.24 -8.69
CA ASN A 240 -0.26 -5.62 -7.68
C ASN A 240 -1.08 -6.85 -8.09
N TYR A 241 -1.54 -6.89 -9.33
CA TYR A 241 -2.44 -7.95 -9.80
C TYR A 241 -1.68 -9.18 -10.27
N SER A 242 -2.24 -10.34 -9.95
CA SER A 242 -1.82 -11.63 -10.50
C SER A 242 -2.37 -11.82 -11.91
N ALA A 243 -1.67 -12.59 -12.74
CA ALA A 243 -2.01 -12.82 -14.15
C ALA A 243 -2.06 -14.32 -14.44
N LEU A 244 -3.11 -14.76 -15.15
CA LEU A 244 -3.25 -16.14 -15.60
C LEU A 244 -3.24 -16.19 -17.14
N ASN A 245 -2.52 -17.18 -17.68
CA ASN A 245 -2.56 -17.52 -19.10
C ASN A 245 -3.97 -17.96 -19.48
N ALA A 246 -4.60 -17.26 -20.40
CA ALA A 246 -5.92 -17.61 -20.89
C ALA A 246 -6.11 -17.21 -22.35
N THR A 247 -6.86 -18.02 -23.09
CA THR A 247 -7.27 -17.79 -24.48
C THR A 247 -8.79 -17.87 -24.60
N HIS A 248 -9.34 -17.57 -25.79
CA HIS A 248 -10.78 -17.60 -26.07
C HIS A 248 -11.63 -16.85 -25.03
N ILE A 249 -11.13 -15.70 -24.56
CA ILE A 249 -11.78 -14.91 -23.52
C ILE A 249 -13.00 -14.19 -24.11
N SER A 250 -14.17 -14.44 -23.54
CA SER A 250 -15.43 -13.76 -23.87
C SER A 250 -16.17 -13.36 -22.59
N ILE A 251 -16.96 -12.29 -22.67
CA ILE A 251 -17.78 -11.78 -21.57
C ILE A 251 -19.22 -11.73 -22.08
N ASP A 252 -20.16 -12.32 -21.33
CA ASP A 252 -21.58 -12.30 -21.67
C ASP A 252 -22.33 -11.11 -21.03
N ASP A 253 -23.62 -10.99 -21.35
CA ASP A 253 -24.48 -9.91 -20.86
C ASP A 253 -24.71 -10.00 -19.34
N GLN A 254 -24.57 -11.19 -18.74
CA GLN A 254 -24.65 -11.44 -17.30
C GLN A 254 -23.32 -11.20 -16.57
N GLN A 255 -22.34 -10.57 -17.23
CA GLN A 255 -21.02 -10.30 -16.68
C GLN A 255 -20.27 -11.58 -16.26
N GLN A 256 -20.51 -12.69 -16.94
CA GLN A 256 -19.70 -13.91 -16.81
C GLN A 256 -18.60 -13.92 -17.87
N VAL A 257 -17.40 -14.32 -17.45
CA VAL A 257 -16.21 -14.42 -18.30
C VAL A 257 -15.90 -15.89 -18.57
N THR A 258 -16.01 -16.31 -19.83
CA THR A 258 -15.62 -17.65 -20.28
C THR A 258 -14.25 -17.59 -20.94
N PHE A 259 -13.35 -18.50 -20.57
CA PHE A 259 -11.98 -18.54 -21.05
C PHE A 259 -11.38 -19.95 -20.99
N THR A 260 -10.40 -20.21 -21.86
CA THR A 260 -9.66 -21.48 -21.90
C THR A 260 -8.30 -21.31 -21.22
N ILE A 261 -7.94 -22.26 -20.36
CA ILE A 261 -6.58 -22.44 -19.83
C ILE A 261 -5.94 -23.68 -20.44
N GLU A 262 -4.62 -23.73 -20.45
CA GLU A 262 -3.84 -24.84 -20.97
C GLU A 262 -2.70 -25.18 -20.00
N ASP A 263 -2.39 -26.47 -19.81
CA ASP A 263 -1.19 -26.91 -19.09
C ASP A 263 0.03 -27.03 -20.01
N GLN A 264 1.10 -27.67 -19.54
CA GLN A 264 2.33 -27.80 -20.32
C GLN A 264 2.30 -28.93 -21.35
N ASP A 265 1.34 -29.85 -21.21
CA ASP A 265 1.15 -31.00 -22.08
C ASP A 265 0.11 -30.69 -23.19
N GLY A 266 -0.38 -29.44 -23.24
CA GLY A 266 -1.37 -28.98 -24.20
C GLY A 266 -2.81 -29.36 -23.84
N LYS A 267 -3.04 -29.88 -22.63
CA LYS A 267 -4.40 -30.19 -22.18
C LYS A 267 -5.11 -28.89 -21.80
N GLN A 268 -6.31 -28.73 -22.33
CA GLN A 268 -7.11 -27.52 -22.15
C GLN A 268 -8.31 -27.77 -21.24
N SER A 269 -8.74 -26.70 -20.56
CA SER A 269 -10.02 -26.64 -19.89
C SER A 269 -10.67 -25.27 -20.05
N GLU A 270 -11.99 -25.25 -20.15
CA GLU A 270 -12.80 -24.04 -20.22
C GLU A 270 -13.42 -23.74 -18.85
N LEU A 271 -13.30 -22.47 -18.44
CA LEU A 271 -13.79 -21.97 -17.17
C LEU A 271 -14.69 -20.77 -17.41
N THR A 272 -15.79 -20.69 -16.67
CA THR A 272 -16.66 -19.51 -16.62
C THR A 272 -16.65 -18.92 -15.22
N ARG A 273 -16.31 -17.63 -15.08
CA ARG A 273 -16.21 -16.95 -13.78
C ARG A 273 -16.86 -15.56 -13.81
N PRO A 274 -17.43 -15.09 -12.70
CA PRO A 274 -17.97 -13.73 -12.62
C PRO A 274 -16.88 -12.70 -12.87
N LEU A 275 -17.21 -11.69 -13.68
CA LEU A 275 -16.35 -10.53 -13.90
C LEU A 275 -16.32 -9.69 -12.62
N VAL A 276 -15.14 -9.50 -12.06
CA VAL A 276 -14.94 -8.54 -10.96
C VAL A 276 -14.93 -7.13 -11.53
N ARG A 277 -14.14 -6.90 -12.59
CA ARG A 277 -14.10 -5.67 -13.40
C ARG A 277 -13.13 -5.81 -14.57
N MET A 278 -13.17 -4.85 -15.49
CA MET A 278 -12.11 -4.65 -16.48
C MET A 278 -10.93 -3.90 -15.84
N LEU A 279 -9.72 -4.39 -16.07
CA LEU A 279 -8.48 -3.82 -15.61
C LEU A 279 -7.67 -3.32 -16.81
N ASN A 280 -7.30 -2.04 -16.81
CA ASN A 280 -6.35 -1.52 -17.78
C ASN A 280 -4.93 -2.00 -17.45
N VAL A 281 -4.34 -2.80 -18.36
CA VAL A 281 -2.97 -3.32 -18.26
C VAL A 281 -2.24 -2.93 -19.53
N GLU A 282 -1.26 -2.03 -19.40
CA GLU A 282 -0.45 -1.54 -20.54
C GLU A 282 -1.30 -0.94 -21.68
N GLY A 283 -2.44 -0.32 -21.34
CA GLY A 283 -3.35 0.29 -22.31
C GLY A 283 -4.47 -0.63 -22.79
N GLU A 284 -4.42 -1.92 -22.45
CA GLU A 284 -5.40 -2.92 -22.85
C GLU A 284 -6.33 -3.29 -21.70
N GLU A 285 -7.64 -3.35 -21.95
CA GLU A 285 -8.62 -3.79 -20.96
C GLU A 285 -8.61 -5.32 -20.84
N ARG A 286 -8.36 -5.83 -19.63
CA ARG A 286 -8.29 -7.26 -19.31
C ARG A 286 -9.31 -7.62 -18.24
N PRO A 287 -10.10 -8.69 -18.39
CA PRO A 287 -11.06 -9.08 -17.36
C PRO A 287 -10.34 -9.61 -16.12
N LEU A 288 -10.75 -9.13 -14.96
CA LEU A 288 -10.31 -9.57 -13.64
C LEU A 288 -11.36 -10.54 -13.07
N VAL A 289 -10.93 -11.75 -12.68
CA VAL A 289 -11.82 -12.81 -12.18
C VAL A 289 -11.19 -13.51 -10.97
N PHE A 290 -12.00 -14.19 -10.17
CA PHE A 290 -11.51 -15.16 -9.19
C PHE A 290 -11.46 -16.56 -9.82
N VAL A 291 -10.33 -17.25 -9.64
CA VAL A 291 -10.12 -18.61 -10.15
C VAL A 291 -9.91 -19.56 -8.95
N PRO A 292 -10.59 -20.72 -8.89
CA PRO A 292 -10.32 -21.74 -7.88
C PRO A 292 -8.97 -22.38 -8.14
N ILE A 293 -8.19 -22.50 -7.08
CA ILE A 293 -6.83 -23.02 -7.06
C ILE A 293 -6.79 -24.11 -6.02
N GLU A 294 -6.43 -25.31 -6.46
CA GLU A 294 -6.12 -26.43 -5.59
C GLU A 294 -4.64 -26.31 -5.20
N ALA A 295 -4.39 -26.03 -3.92
CA ALA A 295 -3.05 -25.96 -3.34
C ALA A 295 -3.10 -26.31 -1.84
N ASN A 296 -2.05 -26.95 -1.32
CA ASN A 296 -1.98 -27.33 0.09
C ASN A 296 -3.18 -28.16 0.62
N ASN A 297 -3.73 -29.05 -0.21
CA ASN A 297 -4.94 -29.85 0.08
C ASN A 297 -6.19 -29.00 0.44
N ASN A 298 -6.25 -27.74 0.01
CA ASN A 298 -7.38 -26.86 0.22
C ASN A 298 -7.70 -26.09 -1.05
N ASP A 299 -8.99 -25.84 -1.27
CA ASP A 299 -9.45 -24.99 -2.35
C ASP A 299 -9.36 -23.52 -1.93
N GLN A 300 -8.77 -22.71 -2.80
CA GLN A 300 -8.65 -21.27 -2.59
C GLN A 300 -9.08 -20.51 -3.84
N PHE A 301 -9.57 -19.29 -3.67
CA PHE A 301 -9.84 -18.40 -4.79
C PHE A 301 -8.78 -17.31 -4.89
N TRP A 302 -8.12 -17.24 -6.04
CA TRP A 302 -7.12 -16.23 -6.35
C TRP A 302 -7.63 -15.30 -7.44
N MET A 303 -7.54 -14.00 -7.20
CA MET A 303 -7.94 -12.97 -8.15
C MET A 303 -6.83 -12.77 -9.19
N VAL A 304 -7.16 -12.97 -10.46
CA VAL A 304 -6.22 -12.89 -11.59
C VAL A 304 -6.86 -12.11 -12.73
N TYR A 305 -6.06 -11.33 -13.46
CA TYR A 305 -6.49 -10.86 -14.77
C TYR A 305 -6.10 -11.88 -15.84
N LEU A 306 -6.96 -12.03 -16.82
CA LEU A 306 -6.78 -12.99 -17.91
C LEU A 306 -6.02 -12.34 -19.06
N THR A 307 -4.98 -13.00 -19.55
CA THR A 307 -4.15 -12.52 -20.66
C THR A 307 -3.42 -13.67 -21.33
N ASP A 308 -3.02 -13.51 -22.59
CA ASP A 308 -2.12 -14.46 -23.24
C ASP A 308 -0.71 -14.34 -22.63
N ARG A 309 -0.23 -15.46 -22.08
CA ARG A 309 1.11 -15.64 -21.50
C ARG A 309 1.82 -16.84 -22.12
N SER A 310 1.36 -17.35 -23.26
CA SER A 310 1.90 -18.54 -23.95
C SER A 310 3.41 -18.47 -24.20
N LYS A 311 3.94 -17.26 -24.45
CA LYS A 311 5.39 -17.02 -24.62
C LYS A 311 6.24 -17.26 -23.36
N TYR A 312 5.63 -17.35 -22.18
CA TYR A 312 6.32 -17.54 -20.92
C TYR A 312 6.26 -19.01 -20.46
N SER A 313 7.32 -19.48 -19.81
CA SER A 313 7.39 -20.85 -19.26
C SER A 313 6.52 -21.08 -18.01
N THR A 314 5.85 -20.03 -17.51
CA THR A 314 4.96 -20.07 -16.35
C THR A 314 3.65 -19.39 -16.70
N GLN A 315 2.55 -20.12 -16.50
CA GLN A 315 1.21 -19.73 -16.91
C GLN A 315 0.53 -18.84 -15.85
N LEU A 316 0.91 -18.97 -14.59
CA LEU A 316 0.39 -18.14 -13.49
C LEU A 316 1.50 -17.25 -12.93
N ARG A 317 1.27 -15.94 -12.85
CA ARG A 317 2.18 -14.98 -12.22
C ARG A 317 1.49 -14.33 -11.03
N LEU A 318 1.98 -14.54 -9.82
CA LEU A 318 1.41 -13.92 -8.61
C LEU A 318 1.94 -12.50 -8.43
N GLY A 319 1.02 -11.54 -8.26
CA GLY A 319 1.31 -10.16 -7.91
C GLY A 319 1.20 -9.90 -6.40
N LYS A 320 1.55 -8.68 -5.98
CA LYS A 320 1.55 -8.28 -4.57
C LYS A 320 0.20 -8.47 -3.87
N GLY A 321 -0.93 -8.28 -4.54
CA GLY A 321 -2.25 -8.46 -3.93
C GLY A 321 -2.46 -9.88 -3.40
N THR A 322 -2.11 -10.90 -4.19
CA THR A 322 -2.18 -12.31 -3.75
C THR A 322 -1.08 -12.63 -2.75
N LEU A 323 0.16 -12.17 -3.00
CA LEU A 323 1.30 -12.44 -2.12
C LEU A 323 1.11 -11.82 -0.74
N ASN A 324 0.71 -10.55 -0.63
CA ASN A 324 0.56 -9.83 0.63
C ASN A 324 -0.56 -10.41 1.48
N LYS A 325 -1.65 -10.86 0.85
CA LYS A 325 -2.76 -11.46 1.58
C LYS A 325 -2.41 -12.84 2.17
N ARG A 326 -1.49 -13.59 1.55
CA ARG A 326 -1.36 -15.04 1.84
C ARG A 326 0.05 -15.53 2.14
N PHE A 327 1.08 -14.95 1.52
CA PHE A 327 2.36 -15.63 1.33
C PHE A 327 3.59 -14.84 1.77
N MET A 328 4.66 -15.57 2.05
CA MET A 328 6.05 -15.11 2.01
C MET A 328 6.87 -16.12 1.21
N ILE A 329 7.89 -15.67 0.49
CA ILE A 329 8.62 -16.53 -0.44
C ILE A 329 9.97 -16.94 0.15
N ASP A 330 10.17 -18.23 0.38
CA ASP A 330 11.46 -18.80 0.77
C ASP A 330 12.29 -19.17 -0.46
N THR A 331 13.32 -18.36 -0.72
CA THR A 331 14.23 -18.56 -1.85
C THR A 331 15.07 -19.85 -1.75
N SER A 332 15.11 -20.48 -0.56
CA SER A 332 15.82 -21.73 -0.33
C SER A 332 14.98 -22.98 -0.64
N GLN A 333 13.66 -22.87 -0.65
CA GLN A 333 12.71 -23.97 -0.80
C GLN A 333 12.02 -23.95 -2.18
N GLN A 334 11.37 -25.06 -2.54
CA GLN A 334 10.59 -25.26 -3.76
C GLN A 334 9.42 -26.20 -3.43
N SER A 335 8.34 -26.15 -4.22
CA SER A 335 7.18 -27.04 -4.12
C SER A 335 6.59 -27.10 -2.71
N LEU A 336 6.48 -25.95 -2.04
CA LEU A 336 5.86 -25.84 -0.74
C LEU A 336 4.32 -25.83 -0.80
N LEU A 337 3.74 -25.67 -2.00
CA LEU A 337 2.30 -25.82 -2.23
C LEU A 337 1.86 -27.28 -2.46
N ASP A 338 2.81 -28.20 -2.57
CA ASP A 338 2.59 -29.65 -2.69
C ASP A 338 2.55 -30.27 -1.29
N GLY A 339 1.34 -30.52 -0.77
CA GLY A 339 1.13 -31.17 0.53
C GLY A 339 0.51 -30.28 1.60
N SER A 340 1.12 -30.22 2.79
CA SER A 340 0.58 -29.45 3.91
C SER A 340 1.17 -28.04 3.96
N ALA A 341 0.32 -27.05 4.19
CA ALA A 341 0.72 -25.66 4.28
C ALA A 341 1.77 -25.47 5.39
N LYS A 342 2.91 -24.86 5.05
CA LYS A 342 3.90 -24.41 6.02
C LYS A 342 3.70 -22.94 6.30
N SER A 343 3.64 -22.55 7.57
CA SER A 343 3.50 -21.14 7.95
C SER A 343 4.83 -20.52 8.32
N PHE A 344 4.92 -19.20 8.12
CA PHE A 344 6.01 -18.38 8.58
C PHE A 344 6.15 -18.46 10.11
N ASN A 345 7.40 -18.46 10.58
CA ASN A 345 7.73 -18.42 11.99
C ASN A 345 8.43 -17.08 12.29
N LEU A 346 7.86 -16.28 13.19
CA LEU A 346 8.40 -14.99 13.63
C LEU A 346 9.84 -15.09 14.17
N ASN A 347 10.24 -16.25 14.68
CA ASN A 347 11.59 -16.53 15.20
C ASN A 347 12.55 -17.05 14.12
N SER A 348 12.16 -17.02 12.84
CA SER A 348 13.03 -17.43 11.74
C SER A 348 14.33 -16.63 11.73
N LYS A 349 15.46 -17.33 11.56
CA LYS A 349 16.78 -16.72 11.39
C LYS A 349 17.10 -16.38 9.93
N ALA A 350 16.16 -16.64 9.02
CA ALA A 350 16.29 -16.27 7.62
C ALA A 350 16.29 -14.74 7.49
N MET A 351 17.05 -14.24 6.52
CA MET A 351 17.09 -12.81 6.22
C MET A 351 15.77 -12.43 5.54
N GLN A 352 15.02 -11.51 6.13
CA GLN A 352 13.80 -10.98 5.51
C GLN A 352 14.16 -9.78 4.65
N VAL A 353 13.68 -9.78 3.42
CA VAL A 353 13.84 -8.68 2.46
C VAL A 353 12.49 -8.42 1.79
N SER A 354 12.28 -7.22 1.32
CA SER A 354 11.17 -6.88 0.43
C SER A 354 11.54 -7.10 -1.04
N GLY A 355 10.57 -6.87 -1.92
CA GLY A 355 10.81 -6.90 -3.36
C GLY A 355 11.82 -5.87 -3.84
N GLU A 356 11.79 -4.71 -3.20
CA GLU A 356 12.65 -3.55 -3.40
C GLU A 356 13.35 -3.22 -2.08
N GLU A 357 14.63 -2.93 -2.16
CA GLU A 357 15.51 -2.63 -1.03
C GLU A 357 16.51 -1.56 -1.42
N ASP A 358 17.13 -0.96 -0.42
CA ASP A 358 18.40 -0.25 -0.57
C ASP A 358 19.46 -1.01 0.20
N ILE A 359 20.67 -1.10 -0.36
CA ILE A 359 21.82 -1.67 0.35
C ILE A 359 23.02 -0.75 0.24
N THR A 360 23.88 -0.77 1.26
CA THR A 360 25.18 -0.09 1.19
C THR A 360 26.27 -1.13 0.98
N LEU A 361 26.98 -1.07 -0.13
CA LEU A 361 28.13 -1.91 -0.49
C LEU A 361 29.39 -1.07 -0.57
N ASP A 362 30.36 -1.34 0.31
CA ASP A 362 31.64 -0.64 0.41
C ASP A 362 31.50 0.89 0.49
N GLY A 363 30.45 1.35 1.18
CA GLY A 363 30.13 2.78 1.34
C GLY A 363 29.28 3.39 0.23
N ILE A 364 28.91 2.63 -0.81
CA ILE A 364 28.01 3.07 -1.88
C ILE A 364 26.60 2.53 -1.64
N ARG A 365 25.61 3.41 -1.55
CA ARG A 365 24.19 3.04 -1.51
C ARG A 365 23.72 2.69 -2.92
N LEU A 366 23.09 1.53 -3.08
CA LEU A 366 22.58 1.00 -4.34
C LEU A 366 21.13 0.54 -4.16
N GLU A 367 20.32 0.75 -5.18
CA GLU A 367 19.03 0.06 -5.29
C GLU A 367 19.27 -1.45 -5.35
N ALA A 368 18.44 -2.22 -4.66
CA ALA A 368 18.52 -3.66 -4.59
C ALA A 368 17.17 -4.32 -4.86
N LYS A 369 17.19 -5.44 -5.59
CA LYS A 369 15.99 -6.21 -5.96
C LYS A 369 16.12 -7.64 -5.48
N ALA A 370 15.09 -8.15 -4.83
CA ALA A 370 15.04 -9.56 -4.45
C ALA A 370 14.86 -10.47 -5.67
N SER A 371 15.50 -11.65 -5.65
CA SER A 371 15.39 -12.62 -6.75
C SER A 371 15.14 -14.03 -6.26
N THR A 372 14.19 -14.70 -6.91
CA THR A 372 13.92 -16.13 -6.76
C THR A 372 14.83 -16.99 -7.64
N VAL A 373 15.53 -16.39 -8.59
CA VAL A 373 16.36 -17.08 -9.60
C VAL A 373 17.84 -17.02 -9.23
N VAL A 374 18.31 -15.86 -8.78
CA VAL A 374 19.73 -15.62 -8.51
C VAL A 374 20.16 -16.30 -7.21
N LYS A 375 21.16 -17.19 -7.28
CA LYS A 375 21.73 -17.87 -6.10
C LYS A 375 22.79 -17.04 -5.41
N THR A 376 23.86 -16.67 -6.14
CA THR A 376 24.93 -15.82 -5.60
C THR A 376 24.50 -14.36 -5.76
N PRO A 377 24.50 -13.53 -4.70
CA PRO A 377 24.21 -12.11 -4.82
C PRO A 377 25.01 -11.46 -5.94
N LEU A 378 24.38 -10.56 -6.69
CA LEU A 378 24.91 -10.08 -7.97
C LEU A 378 24.88 -8.55 -8.00
N LEU A 379 26.03 -7.94 -8.23
CA LEU A 379 26.15 -6.53 -8.58
C LEU A 379 26.11 -6.42 -10.11
N LYS A 380 25.22 -5.56 -10.62
CA LYS A 380 25.10 -5.23 -12.04
C LYS A 380 25.73 -3.85 -12.25
N VAL A 381 26.73 -3.79 -13.12
CA VAL A 381 27.54 -2.59 -13.39
C VAL A 381 27.61 -2.27 -14.87
N ALA A 382 27.83 -1.02 -15.24
CA ALA A 382 28.03 -0.62 -16.64
C ALA A 382 29.17 -1.40 -17.34
N SER A 383 30.28 -1.65 -16.64
CA SER A 383 31.38 -2.49 -17.15
C SER A 383 32.30 -2.96 -16.03
N PHE A 384 33.08 -4.00 -16.31
CA PHE A 384 34.19 -4.41 -15.47
C PHE A 384 35.33 -4.99 -16.33
N GLU A 385 36.56 -4.90 -15.82
CA GLU A 385 37.75 -5.45 -16.47
C GLU A 385 38.46 -6.43 -15.55
N MET A 386 38.75 -7.64 -16.05
CA MET A 386 39.55 -8.62 -15.35
C MET A 386 41.00 -8.58 -15.82
N PHE A 387 41.94 -8.63 -14.89
CA PHE A 387 43.38 -8.61 -15.17
C PHE A 387 44.15 -9.47 -14.18
N GLU A 388 45.39 -9.82 -14.53
CA GLU A 388 46.28 -10.57 -13.64
C GLU A 388 47.36 -9.65 -13.06
N LYS A 389 47.59 -9.76 -11.75
CA LYS A 389 48.67 -9.03 -11.05
C LYS A 389 49.35 -9.97 -10.06
N LYS A 390 50.64 -10.25 -10.29
CA LYS A 390 51.48 -11.14 -9.46
C LYS A 390 50.87 -12.53 -9.28
N GLY A 391 50.39 -13.16 -10.35
CA GLY A 391 49.81 -14.51 -10.32
C GLY A 391 48.42 -14.60 -9.66
N LYS A 392 47.78 -13.47 -9.36
CA LYS A 392 46.41 -13.40 -8.85
C LYS A 392 45.54 -12.65 -9.85
N GLU A 393 44.33 -13.15 -10.09
CA GLU A 393 43.35 -12.46 -10.91
C GLU A 393 42.59 -11.40 -10.09
N TRP A 394 42.33 -10.27 -10.72
CA TRP A 394 41.65 -9.11 -10.15
C TRP A 394 40.53 -8.66 -11.09
N VAL A 395 39.57 -7.94 -10.54
CA VAL A 395 38.55 -7.23 -11.31
C VAL A 395 38.52 -5.76 -10.89
N THR A 396 38.41 -4.87 -11.86
CA THR A 396 38.15 -3.45 -11.67
C THR A 396 36.76 -3.11 -12.22
N TYR A 397 36.00 -2.30 -11.48
CA TYR A 397 34.70 -1.76 -11.89
C TYR A 397 34.49 -0.41 -11.21
N TYR A 398 33.44 0.30 -11.60
CA TYR A 398 33.12 1.63 -11.10
C TYR A 398 31.70 1.64 -10.56
N LEU A 399 31.47 2.42 -9.50
CA LEU A 399 30.14 2.71 -8.98
C LEU A 399 30.02 4.20 -8.72
N THR A 400 28.82 4.74 -8.85
CA THR A 400 28.55 6.16 -8.61
C THR A 400 27.96 6.34 -7.21
N ASN A 401 28.49 7.27 -6.42
CA ASN A 401 27.92 7.59 -5.10
C ASN A 401 26.67 8.50 -5.23
N ALA A 402 26.02 8.79 -4.10
CA ALA A 402 24.84 9.65 -4.07
C ALA A 402 25.09 11.11 -4.53
N GLN A 403 26.35 11.56 -4.54
CA GLN A 403 26.77 12.88 -5.01
C GLN A 403 27.03 12.91 -6.53
N GLY A 404 26.99 11.77 -7.20
CA GLY A 404 27.33 11.64 -8.62
C GLY A 404 28.81 11.41 -8.88
N ASP A 405 29.64 11.22 -7.85
CA ASP A 405 31.06 10.93 -8.01
C ASP A 405 31.25 9.46 -8.35
N VAL A 406 32.00 9.21 -9.43
CA VAL A 406 32.38 7.86 -9.86
C VAL A 406 33.56 7.38 -9.04
N GLN A 407 33.41 6.25 -8.35
CA GLN A 407 34.43 5.60 -7.55
C GLN A 407 34.89 4.29 -8.18
N GLN A 408 36.21 4.09 -8.24
CA GLN A 408 36.82 2.87 -8.76
C GLN A 408 37.02 1.85 -7.65
N PHE A 409 36.65 0.60 -7.91
CA PHE A 409 36.90 -0.54 -7.04
C PHE A 409 37.75 -1.58 -7.76
N SER A 410 38.88 -1.97 -7.17
CA SER A 410 39.74 -3.05 -7.66
C SER A 410 39.87 -4.15 -6.62
N LYS A 411 39.38 -5.35 -6.94
CA LYS A 411 39.24 -6.44 -5.97
C LYS A 411 39.84 -7.75 -6.48
N PRO A 412 40.51 -8.55 -5.62
CA PRO A 412 41.00 -9.86 -6.01
C PRO A 412 39.83 -10.82 -6.26
N ILE A 413 39.89 -11.58 -7.36
CA ILE A 413 38.86 -12.54 -7.72
C ILE A 413 38.99 -13.76 -6.82
N ASN A 414 37.95 -14.06 -6.04
CA ASN A 414 37.85 -15.26 -5.23
C ASN A 414 37.59 -16.51 -6.08
N LYS A 415 36.69 -16.39 -7.07
CA LYS A 415 36.38 -17.43 -8.06
C LYS A 415 35.63 -16.83 -9.24
N LYS A 416 35.48 -17.61 -10.32
CA LYS A 416 34.66 -17.26 -11.47
C LYS A 416 33.41 -18.15 -11.55
N LEU A 417 32.27 -17.56 -11.90
CA LEU A 417 31.03 -18.28 -12.17
C LEU A 417 30.71 -18.19 -13.66
N ARG A 418 30.45 -19.32 -14.29
CA ARG A 418 29.97 -19.36 -15.69
C ARG A 418 28.45 -19.43 -15.69
N VAL A 419 27.79 -18.45 -16.31
CA VAL A 419 26.33 -18.38 -16.45
C VAL A 419 26.01 -18.15 -17.92
N GLY A 420 25.52 -19.20 -18.59
CA GLY A 420 25.42 -19.18 -20.05
C GLY A 420 26.79 -18.96 -20.68
N LYS A 421 26.91 -17.90 -21.51
CA LYS A 421 28.15 -17.50 -22.16
C LYS A 421 29.01 -16.53 -21.31
N SER A 422 28.44 -15.92 -20.28
CA SER A 422 29.10 -14.91 -19.45
C SER A 422 29.93 -15.54 -18.33
N VAL A 423 31.04 -14.89 -18.00
CA VAL A 423 31.91 -15.24 -16.86
C VAL A 423 31.84 -14.11 -15.85
N ARG A 424 31.29 -14.41 -14.67
CA ARG A 424 31.10 -13.45 -13.58
C ARG A 424 32.21 -13.62 -12.53
N PRO A 425 33.08 -12.63 -12.29
CA PRO A 425 34.02 -12.67 -11.18
C PRO A 425 33.27 -12.55 -9.86
N VAL A 426 33.71 -13.32 -8.86
CA VAL A 426 33.18 -13.26 -7.49
C VAL A 426 34.24 -12.65 -6.59
N VAL A 427 33.86 -11.61 -5.85
CA VAL A 427 34.74 -10.84 -4.96
C VAL A 427 34.09 -10.73 -3.58
N PHE A 428 34.83 -10.22 -2.59
CA PHE A 428 34.32 -9.87 -1.27
C PHE A 428 34.03 -8.36 -1.18
N GLY A 429 33.00 -7.98 -0.44
CA GLY A 429 32.74 -6.59 -0.09
C GLY A 429 32.02 -6.48 1.25
N THR A 430 32.03 -5.27 1.79
CA THR A 430 31.45 -4.96 3.09
C THR A 430 30.06 -4.38 2.87
N PHE A 431 29.04 -5.05 3.38
CA PHE A 431 27.66 -4.59 3.32
C PHE A 431 27.26 -4.01 4.67
N ASP A 432 26.50 -2.91 4.68
CA ASP A 432 25.77 -2.51 5.89
C ASP A 432 24.41 -3.20 5.90
N LEU A 433 24.24 -4.18 6.80
CA LEU A 433 23.00 -4.92 6.97
C LEU A 433 22.57 -4.82 8.43
N TYR A 434 21.38 -4.26 8.66
CA TYR A 434 20.84 -4.03 10.02
C TYR A 434 21.76 -3.16 10.89
N GLY A 435 22.40 -2.15 10.30
CA GLY A 435 23.31 -1.23 10.98
C GLY A 435 24.64 -1.88 11.40
N LYS A 436 25.04 -2.96 10.71
CA LYS A 436 26.28 -3.69 11.00
C LYS A 436 27.04 -3.99 9.72
N PRO A 437 28.37 -3.77 9.71
CA PRO A 437 29.21 -4.18 8.59
C PRO A 437 29.30 -5.71 8.54
N VAL A 438 28.95 -6.29 7.39
CA VAL A 438 29.01 -7.72 7.10
C VAL A 438 29.84 -7.95 5.84
N GLU A 439 30.96 -8.66 5.97
CA GLU A 439 31.77 -9.05 4.82
C GLU A 439 31.19 -10.29 4.15
N MET A 440 30.97 -10.23 2.84
CA MET A 440 30.44 -11.36 2.08
C MET A 440 30.78 -11.31 0.60
N ARG A 441 30.54 -12.44 -0.07
CA ARG A 441 30.82 -12.60 -1.49
C ARG A 441 29.63 -12.20 -2.35
N TYR A 442 29.93 -11.50 -3.43
CA TYR A 442 29.00 -11.20 -4.52
C TYR A 442 29.68 -11.43 -5.87
N ALA A 443 28.88 -11.74 -6.87
CA ALA A 443 29.30 -11.79 -8.27
C ALA A 443 29.13 -10.41 -8.90
N ILE A 444 29.86 -10.15 -9.98
CA ILE A 444 29.69 -8.96 -10.82
C ILE A 444 29.25 -9.42 -12.21
N ASP A 445 28.27 -8.73 -12.78
CA ASP A 445 27.88 -8.87 -14.18
C ASP A 445 27.60 -7.50 -14.80
N VAL A 446 27.56 -7.45 -16.12
CA VAL A 446 27.31 -6.20 -16.84
C VAL A 446 25.81 -5.95 -16.92
N LEU A 447 25.39 -4.68 -16.92
CA LEU A 447 24.03 -4.24 -17.21
C LEU A 447 23.54 -4.80 -18.57
N ASP A 448 22.25 -5.14 -18.63
CA ASP A 448 21.58 -5.51 -19.88
C ASP A 448 21.30 -4.24 -20.71
N GLU A 449 21.05 -4.35 -22.01
CA GLU A 449 20.93 -3.19 -22.93
C GLU A 449 19.86 -2.16 -22.54
N ASN A 450 18.86 -2.58 -21.76
CA ASN A 450 17.76 -1.75 -21.28
C ASN A 450 17.93 -1.24 -19.84
N GLU A 451 19.07 -1.53 -19.20
CA GLU A 451 19.40 -1.11 -17.84
C GLU A 451 20.39 0.05 -17.91
N VAL A 452 20.16 1.07 -17.07
CA VAL A 452 20.92 2.33 -17.11
C VAL A 452 21.76 2.50 -15.85
N ASP A 453 21.14 2.26 -14.69
CA ASP A 453 21.77 2.49 -13.39
C ASP A 453 22.33 1.19 -12.81
N ASP A 454 23.48 1.29 -12.14
CA ASP A 454 24.06 0.19 -11.39
C ASP A 454 23.12 -0.24 -10.25
N TYR A 455 22.92 -1.54 -10.07
CA TYR A 455 22.02 -2.05 -9.04
C TYR A 455 22.47 -3.40 -8.52
N PHE A 456 21.85 -3.84 -7.42
CA PHE A 456 22.17 -5.10 -6.78
C PHE A 456 20.99 -6.09 -6.82
N ILE A 457 21.30 -7.36 -6.94
CA ILE A 457 20.33 -8.45 -6.85
C ILE A 457 20.60 -9.27 -5.59
N ILE A 458 19.63 -9.26 -4.69
CA ILE A 458 19.65 -10.07 -3.48
C ILE A 458 19.33 -11.51 -3.87
N GLY A 459 20.38 -12.32 -3.94
CA GLY A 459 20.29 -13.74 -4.23
C GLY A 459 20.14 -14.60 -2.97
N GLN A 460 19.74 -15.86 -3.16
CA GLN A 460 19.53 -16.84 -2.08
C GLN A 460 20.69 -16.92 -1.06
N LYS A 461 21.94 -16.80 -1.52
CA LYS A 461 23.16 -16.92 -0.68
C LYS A 461 23.54 -15.64 0.05
N MET A 462 22.68 -14.61 0.03
CA MET A 462 22.88 -13.42 0.85
C MET A 462 22.86 -13.77 2.35
N SER A 463 22.10 -14.81 2.73
CA SER A 463 22.08 -15.34 4.09
C SER A 463 22.29 -16.86 4.11
N LYS A 464 23.03 -17.33 5.12
CA LYS A 464 23.24 -18.76 5.35
C LYS A 464 21.95 -19.50 5.71
N ASN A 465 21.01 -18.80 6.36
CA ASN A 465 19.72 -19.33 6.77
C ASN A 465 18.62 -19.14 5.71
N GLY A 466 18.99 -18.73 4.50
CA GLY A 466 18.05 -18.40 3.43
C GLY A 466 17.55 -16.95 3.48
N VAL A 467 16.93 -16.54 2.37
CA VAL A 467 16.29 -15.23 2.19
C VAL A 467 14.79 -15.46 2.05
N LEU A 468 14.01 -14.79 2.90
CA LEU A 468 12.54 -14.73 2.84
C LEU A 468 12.13 -13.40 2.22
N ILE A 469 11.34 -13.45 1.15
CA ILE A 469 10.82 -12.25 0.49
C ILE A 469 9.43 -11.95 1.06
N ASN A 470 9.26 -10.76 1.64
CA ASN A 470 8.02 -10.24 2.18
C ASN A 470 7.58 -9.02 1.36
N THR A 471 6.52 -9.17 0.56
CA THR A 471 6.04 -8.10 -0.34
C THR A 471 5.01 -7.16 0.30
N ARG A 472 4.68 -7.35 1.59
CA ARG A 472 3.72 -6.52 2.33
C ARG A 472 4.22 -5.09 2.55
N THR A 473 5.54 -4.92 2.56
CA THR A 473 6.22 -3.64 2.74
C THR A 473 7.43 -3.54 1.81
N ASP A 474 8.17 -2.43 1.90
CA ASP A 474 9.40 -2.16 1.18
C ASP A 474 10.55 -1.76 2.14
N HIS A 475 11.80 -1.84 1.67
CA HIS A 475 13.02 -1.45 2.38
C HIS A 475 13.21 -2.10 3.77
N LEU A 476 13.01 -3.42 3.90
CA LEU A 476 13.18 -4.14 5.17
C LEU A 476 14.62 -4.17 5.69
N LEU A 477 15.61 -3.85 4.85
CA LEU A 477 17.02 -3.73 5.24
C LEU A 477 17.40 -2.33 5.76
N ASP A 478 16.54 -1.32 5.56
CA ASP A 478 16.67 0.06 6.06
C ASP A 478 15.52 0.38 7.04
N PRO A 479 15.52 -0.20 8.26
CA PRO A 479 14.39 -0.10 9.18
C PRO A 479 14.28 1.28 9.83
N TYR A 480 13.05 1.79 9.95
CA TYR A 480 12.72 3.02 10.68
C TYR A 480 12.06 2.67 12.03
N PRO A 481 12.35 3.37 13.13
CA PRO A 481 11.58 3.26 14.36
C PRO A 481 10.10 3.61 14.11
N LEU A 482 9.19 2.89 14.76
CA LEU A 482 7.78 3.27 14.73
C LEU A 482 7.47 4.38 15.73
N PHE A 483 6.58 5.30 15.37
CA PHE A 483 6.11 6.36 16.23
C PHE A 483 4.60 6.58 16.05
N LYS A 484 3.92 6.98 17.13
CA LYS A 484 2.50 7.34 17.10
C LYS A 484 2.34 8.71 16.44
N ALA A 485 1.30 8.89 15.64
CA ALA A 485 0.93 10.18 15.08
C ALA A 485 -0.59 10.36 15.09
N GLY A 486 -1.03 11.60 15.27
CA GLY A 486 -2.43 11.97 15.13
C GLY A 486 -2.87 12.02 13.67
N HIS A 487 -4.17 12.07 13.45
CA HIS A 487 -4.75 12.26 12.12
C HIS A 487 -4.39 13.64 11.54
N ILE A 488 -4.26 14.66 12.38
CA ILE A 488 -3.64 15.95 12.05
C ILE A 488 -2.34 16.13 12.83
N GLU A 489 -1.32 16.67 12.16
CA GLU A 489 -0.06 17.09 12.77
C GLU A 489 0.43 18.38 12.12
N VAL A 490 1.36 19.08 12.75
CA VAL A 490 2.10 20.18 12.15
C VAL A 490 3.34 19.63 11.43
N ALA A 491 3.53 19.97 10.16
CA ALA A 491 4.71 19.58 9.40
C ALA A 491 5.49 20.80 8.91
N THR A 492 6.81 20.68 8.85
CA THR A 492 7.66 21.65 8.14
C THR A 492 7.85 21.20 6.69
N VAL A 493 7.41 22.02 5.74
CA VAL A 493 7.45 21.73 4.30
C VAL A 493 8.19 22.85 3.60
N GLU A 494 9.37 22.57 3.05
CA GLU A 494 10.23 23.57 2.41
C GLU A 494 10.43 24.83 3.29
N GLY A 495 10.60 24.59 4.60
CA GLY A 495 10.79 25.61 5.64
C GLY A 495 9.53 26.37 6.08
N MET A 496 8.33 25.96 5.63
CA MET A 496 7.05 26.50 6.12
C MET A 496 6.41 25.52 7.09
N GLU A 497 5.82 26.01 8.17
CA GLU A 497 5.20 25.17 9.19
C GLU A 497 3.68 25.36 9.18
N PHE A 498 2.92 24.27 9.04
CA PHE A 498 1.45 24.29 9.04
C PHE A 498 0.84 22.90 9.29
N PRO A 499 -0.44 22.84 9.75
CA PRO A 499 -1.18 21.61 9.92
C PRO A 499 -1.39 20.85 8.61
N VAL A 500 -1.17 19.54 8.66
CA VAL A 500 -1.32 18.60 7.56
C VAL A 500 -2.17 17.42 8.00
N LYS A 501 -2.95 16.87 7.07
CA LYS A 501 -3.73 15.66 7.31
C LYS A 501 -2.92 14.41 6.97
N LEU A 502 -2.81 13.46 7.89
CA LEU A 502 -2.18 12.17 7.69
C LEU A 502 -3.24 11.20 7.17
N ASP A 503 -3.16 10.87 5.89
CA ASP A 503 -4.19 10.14 5.15
C ASP A 503 -3.62 8.81 4.66
N THR A 504 -3.90 7.74 5.37
CA THR A 504 -3.39 6.40 5.06
C THR A 504 -4.01 5.86 3.76
N GLY A 505 -5.14 6.42 3.33
CA GLY A 505 -5.80 6.09 2.07
C GLY A 505 -4.99 6.50 0.84
N ALA A 506 -4.25 7.60 0.93
CA ALA A 506 -3.50 8.19 -0.18
C ALA A 506 -2.15 7.49 -0.46
N ASP A 507 -1.89 7.15 -1.73
CA ASP A 507 -0.57 6.64 -2.17
C ASP A 507 0.52 7.73 -2.18
N VAL A 508 0.17 8.91 -2.71
CA VAL A 508 1.06 10.05 -2.92
C VAL A 508 0.50 11.26 -2.21
N SER A 509 1.36 11.94 -1.44
CA SER A 509 1.05 13.20 -0.76
C SER A 509 0.57 14.28 -1.73
N SER A 510 -0.28 15.20 -1.26
CA SER A 510 -0.85 16.28 -2.08
C SER A 510 -0.79 17.61 -1.37
N ILE A 511 -0.50 18.70 -2.07
CA ILE A 511 -0.46 20.06 -1.52
C ILE A 511 -1.34 21.02 -2.32
N ASN A 512 -1.90 22.01 -1.64
CA ASN A 512 -2.61 23.11 -2.29
C ASN A 512 -1.68 23.84 -3.25
N ALA A 513 -2.10 23.96 -4.50
CA ALA A 513 -1.36 24.66 -5.53
C ALA A 513 -2.31 25.44 -6.43
N GLN A 514 -2.19 26.75 -6.41
CA GLN A 514 -2.88 27.68 -7.29
C GLN A 514 -1.94 28.20 -8.38
N ASN A 515 -2.51 28.82 -9.42
CA ASN A 515 -1.73 29.44 -10.51
C ASN A 515 -0.71 28.48 -11.14
N ILE A 516 -1.06 27.20 -11.28
CA ILE A 516 -0.17 26.15 -11.79
C ILE A 516 0.15 26.43 -13.27
N LYS A 517 1.42 26.67 -13.58
CA LYS A 517 1.93 26.91 -14.94
C LYS A 517 3.09 25.99 -15.24
N GLN A 518 2.91 25.08 -16.20
CA GLN A 518 3.96 24.20 -16.69
C GLN A 518 4.73 24.87 -17.83
N PHE A 519 6.05 24.69 -17.87
CA PHE A 519 6.94 25.22 -18.90
C PHE A 519 8.17 24.31 -19.09
N LYS A 520 9.00 24.60 -20.09
CA LYS A 520 10.30 23.92 -20.26
C LYS A 520 11.43 24.89 -19.95
N LYS A 521 12.46 24.43 -19.22
CA LYS A 521 13.70 25.18 -18.96
C LYS A 521 14.87 24.22 -19.06
N ASP A 522 15.88 24.54 -19.87
CA ASP A 522 17.08 23.73 -20.06
C ASP A 522 16.77 22.25 -20.42
N GLY A 523 15.75 22.03 -21.26
CA GLY A 523 15.30 20.69 -21.67
C GLY A 523 14.42 19.96 -20.65
N LYS A 524 14.33 20.43 -19.40
CA LYS A 524 13.55 19.82 -18.32
C LYS A 524 12.11 20.36 -18.26
N LYS A 525 11.17 19.50 -17.86
CA LYS A 525 9.77 19.90 -17.58
C LYS A 525 9.74 20.59 -16.21
N MET A 526 9.23 21.81 -16.18
CA MET A 526 9.15 22.63 -14.96
C MET A 526 7.70 23.02 -14.68
N VAL A 527 7.40 23.32 -13.43
CA VAL A 527 6.13 23.88 -12.99
C VAL A 527 6.36 25.01 -12.01
N SER A 528 5.59 26.08 -12.16
CA SER A 528 5.47 27.16 -11.16
C SER A 528 4.07 27.16 -10.58
N PHE A 529 3.95 27.39 -9.28
CA PHE A 529 2.67 27.43 -8.57
C PHE A 529 2.77 28.29 -7.31
N THR A 530 1.61 28.69 -6.78
CA THR A 530 1.48 29.43 -5.53
C THR A 530 0.83 28.52 -4.50
N TYR A 531 1.52 28.25 -3.41
CA TYR A 531 0.94 27.65 -2.22
C TYR A 531 0.24 28.73 -1.40
N GLN A 532 -0.94 28.41 -0.89
CA GLN A 532 -1.69 29.21 0.08
C GLN A 532 -2.37 28.29 1.09
N ASN A 533 -2.58 28.76 2.32
CA ASN A 533 -3.47 28.12 3.29
C ASN A 533 -4.49 29.14 3.87
N ASP A 534 -5.37 28.66 4.73
CA ASP A 534 -6.41 29.45 5.40
C ASP A 534 -5.89 30.38 6.50
N THR A 535 -4.66 30.16 6.99
CA THR A 535 -3.96 31.07 7.91
C THR A 535 -3.31 32.27 7.21
N GLY A 536 -3.34 32.29 5.87
CA GLY A 536 -2.79 33.37 5.05
C GLY A 536 -1.32 33.21 4.68
N ALA A 537 -0.69 32.06 4.99
CA ALA A 537 0.64 31.75 4.51
C ALA A 537 0.62 31.62 2.97
N GLU A 538 1.51 32.32 2.29
CA GLU A 538 1.66 32.26 0.83
C GLU A 538 3.13 32.07 0.45
N LYS A 539 3.40 31.16 -0.49
CA LYS A 539 4.73 31.00 -1.07
C LYS A 539 4.67 30.56 -2.52
N LYS A 540 5.51 31.17 -3.36
CA LYS A 540 5.65 30.78 -4.77
C LYS A 540 6.78 29.78 -4.93
N PHE A 541 6.51 28.73 -5.71
CA PHE A 541 7.46 27.67 -6.00
C PHE A 541 7.68 27.54 -7.50
N THR A 542 8.91 27.18 -7.86
CA THR A 542 9.28 26.68 -9.19
C THR A 542 10.04 25.37 -8.97
N ARG A 543 9.57 24.27 -9.56
CA ARG A 543 10.11 22.93 -9.37
C ARG A 543 10.14 22.13 -10.67
N GLU A 544 11.04 21.15 -10.74
CA GLU A 544 11.05 20.16 -11.82
C GLU A 544 9.85 19.22 -11.66
N VAL A 545 9.19 18.89 -12.77
CA VAL A 545 8.10 17.92 -12.80
C VAL A 545 8.71 16.54 -12.94
N VAL A 546 8.66 15.76 -11.86
CA VAL A 546 9.26 14.42 -11.80
C VAL A 546 8.28 13.32 -12.23
N ASP A 547 6.98 13.61 -12.18
CA ASP A 547 5.93 12.67 -12.59
C ASP A 547 4.63 13.43 -12.93
N THR A 548 3.63 12.73 -13.47
CA THR A 548 2.31 13.28 -13.79
C THR A 548 1.23 12.26 -13.47
N MET A 549 0.30 12.62 -12.58
CA MET A 549 -0.81 11.77 -12.19
C MET A 549 -2.07 12.13 -12.97
N THR A 550 -2.63 11.15 -13.68
CA THR A 550 -3.92 11.30 -14.36
C THR A 550 -5.02 10.81 -13.44
N ILE A 551 -5.92 11.70 -13.03
CA ILE A 551 -7.14 11.33 -12.31
C ILE A 551 -8.19 10.97 -13.35
N THR A 552 -8.60 9.70 -13.36
CA THR A 552 -9.65 9.18 -14.24
C THR A 552 -10.90 10.03 -14.11
N ALA A 553 -11.35 10.59 -15.23
CA ALA A 553 -12.54 11.41 -15.28
C ALA A 553 -13.79 10.53 -15.20
N LYS A 554 -14.90 11.07 -14.69
CA LYS A 554 -16.20 10.42 -14.92
C LYS A 554 -16.53 10.43 -16.42
N LYS A 555 -17.40 9.52 -16.88
CA LYS A 555 -17.84 9.45 -18.28
C LYS A 555 -18.35 10.83 -18.73
N GLY A 556 -17.64 11.46 -19.67
CA GLY A 556 -17.96 12.80 -20.21
C GLY A 556 -17.15 13.96 -19.62
N GLU A 557 -16.28 13.73 -18.62
CA GLU A 557 -15.38 14.75 -18.07
C GLU A 557 -13.98 14.66 -18.68
N LYS A 558 -13.23 15.77 -18.71
CA LYS A 558 -11.80 15.75 -19.07
C LYS A 558 -10.98 15.19 -17.90
N ALA A 559 -10.02 14.33 -18.20
CA ALA A 559 -9.10 13.81 -17.20
C ALA A 559 -8.35 14.96 -16.53
N ASN A 560 -8.30 14.95 -15.20
CA ASN A 560 -7.56 15.94 -14.43
C ASN A 560 -6.11 15.45 -14.28
N VAL A 561 -5.19 16.12 -14.98
CA VAL A 561 -3.78 15.77 -15.01
C VAL A 561 -3.02 16.67 -14.03
N ARG A 562 -2.40 16.06 -13.02
CA ARG A 562 -1.72 16.74 -11.92
C ARG A 562 -0.21 16.57 -12.03
N PRO A 563 0.57 17.67 -12.11
CA PRO A 563 2.01 17.59 -11.98
C PRO A 563 2.43 17.08 -10.60
N VAL A 564 3.53 16.34 -10.55
CA VAL A 564 4.16 15.86 -9.33
C VAL A 564 5.55 16.45 -9.23
N VAL A 565 5.89 16.97 -8.05
CA VAL A 565 7.19 17.59 -7.73
C VAL A 565 7.78 16.92 -6.50
N GLU A 566 9.07 17.12 -6.24
CA GLU A 566 9.69 16.71 -4.97
C GLU A 566 9.71 17.88 -3.98
N MET A 567 9.39 17.59 -2.71
CA MET A 567 9.44 18.55 -1.60
C MET A 567 10.05 17.89 -0.36
N HIS A 568 10.83 18.66 0.40
CA HIS A 568 11.33 18.27 1.72
C HIS A 568 10.23 18.49 2.76
N VAL A 569 9.94 17.44 3.52
CA VAL A 569 8.93 17.40 4.56
C VAL A 569 9.55 16.84 5.83
N SER A 570 9.32 17.53 6.95
CA SER A 570 9.69 17.09 8.29
C SER A 570 8.47 17.02 9.18
N LEU A 571 8.35 15.96 9.98
CA LEU A 571 7.32 15.77 11.00
C LEU A 571 7.98 15.12 12.22
N GLY A 572 8.07 15.87 13.32
CA GLY A 572 8.99 15.52 14.41
C GLY A 572 10.42 15.33 13.88
N ASP A 573 11.05 14.22 14.25
CA ASP A 573 12.41 13.87 13.81
C ASP A 573 12.48 13.23 12.42
N LEU A 574 11.33 12.89 11.81
CA LEU A 574 11.30 12.27 10.50
C LEU A 574 11.40 13.33 9.40
N GLU A 575 12.53 13.35 8.70
CA GLU A 575 12.73 14.17 7.51
C GLU A 575 12.81 13.31 6.24
N LYS A 576 12.00 13.65 5.23
CA LYS A 576 11.99 12.97 3.93
C LYS A 576 11.78 13.95 2.78
N LYS A 577 12.52 13.71 1.69
CA LYS A 577 12.19 14.28 0.38
C LYS A 577 11.18 13.36 -0.30
N ILE A 578 9.96 13.84 -0.52
CA ILE A 578 8.86 13.04 -1.05
C ILE A 578 8.27 13.64 -2.32
N ARG A 579 7.64 12.78 -3.13
CA ARG A 579 6.80 13.20 -4.25
C ARG A 579 5.49 13.81 -3.72
N VAL A 580 5.11 14.97 -4.25
CA VAL A 580 3.88 15.69 -3.88
C VAL A 580 3.14 16.07 -5.15
N ASN A 581 1.88 15.65 -5.27
CA ASN A 581 1.03 16.08 -6.39
C ASN A 581 0.43 17.47 -6.12
N LEU A 582 0.35 18.27 -7.19
CA LEU A 582 -0.14 19.65 -7.13
C LEU A 582 -1.63 19.68 -7.50
N GLN A 583 -2.46 20.19 -6.59
CA GLN A 583 -3.90 20.28 -6.79
C GLN A 583 -4.45 21.52 -6.10
N ASP A 584 -5.42 22.20 -6.71
CA ASP A 584 -6.18 23.24 -6.02
C ASP A 584 -7.03 22.60 -4.92
N ARG A 585 -6.72 22.97 -3.68
CA ARG A 585 -7.35 22.53 -2.44
C ARG A 585 -7.88 23.72 -1.63
N SER A 586 -8.07 24.88 -2.24
CA SER A 586 -8.53 26.13 -1.59
C SER A 586 -9.83 26.00 -0.78
N ARG A 587 -10.67 25.01 -1.11
CA ARG A 587 -11.93 24.72 -0.40
C ARG A 587 -11.78 23.85 0.85
N PHE A 588 -10.58 23.36 1.15
CA PHE A 588 -10.29 22.50 2.29
C PHE A 588 -9.47 23.28 3.32
N HIS A 589 -9.82 23.13 4.60
CA HIS A 589 -9.08 23.66 5.75
C HIS A 589 -7.61 23.22 5.71
N TYR A 590 -7.37 21.91 5.73
CA TYR A 590 -6.02 21.35 5.61
C TYR A 590 -5.52 21.39 4.15
N SER A 591 -4.58 22.32 3.93
CA SER A 591 -3.95 22.60 2.64
C SER A 591 -3.04 21.49 2.12
N MET A 592 -2.64 20.52 2.96
CA MET A 592 -1.80 19.39 2.56
C MET A 592 -2.27 18.07 3.16
N ILE A 593 -2.03 17.00 2.41
CA ILE A 593 -2.19 15.61 2.83
C ILE A 593 -0.83 14.92 2.74
N LEU A 594 -0.42 14.23 3.81
CA LEU A 594 0.69 13.29 3.82
C LEU A 594 0.15 11.87 3.64
N GLY A 595 0.54 11.21 2.56
CA GLY A 595 0.12 9.85 2.20
C GLY A 595 1.18 8.79 2.50
N LYS A 596 0.95 7.56 2.02
CA LYS A 596 1.84 6.39 2.18
C LYS A 596 3.31 6.71 1.90
N ASN A 597 3.60 7.49 0.86
CA ASN A 597 4.97 7.81 0.46
C ASN A 597 5.78 8.61 1.51
N PHE A 598 5.11 9.18 2.51
CA PHE A 598 5.73 9.72 3.72
C PHE A 598 5.49 8.81 4.93
N LEU A 599 4.24 8.38 5.13
CA LEU A 599 3.82 7.62 6.33
C LEU A 599 4.51 6.25 6.47
N LYS A 600 4.98 5.66 5.38
CA LYS A 600 5.64 4.34 5.42
C LYS A 600 6.90 4.30 6.29
N TYR A 601 7.52 5.46 6.55
CA TYR A 601 8.74 5.59 7.35
C TYR A 601 8.47 5.61 8.86
N GLY A 602 7.60 4.73 9.33
CA GLY A 602 7.38 4.47 10.76
C GLY A 602 6.15 5.11 11.40
N ALA A 603 5.37 5.93 10.68
CA ALA A 603 4.18 6.56 11.24
C ALA A 603 3.04 5.56 11.45
N VAL A 604 2.56 5.46 12.69
CA VAL A 604 1.38 4.69 13.11
C VAL A 604 0.29 5.69 13.51
N VAL A 605 -0.72 5.83 12.65
CA VAL A 605 -1.65 6.97 12.65
C VAL A 605 -2.96 6.61 13.37
N ALA A 606 -3.37 7.43 14.33
CA ALA A 606 -4.71 7.40 14.93
C ALA A 606 -5.73 8.10 14.02
N SER A 607 -6.99 7.67 14.04
CA SER A 607 -8.08 8.37 13.36
C SER A 607 -8.87 9.33 14.26
N ASP A 608 -8.80 9.10 15.57
CA ASP A 608 -9.61 9.71 16.63
C ASP A 608 -8.88 10.82 17.41
N THR A 609 -7.58 10.96 17.20
CA THR A 609 -6.71 11.88 17.95
C THR A 609 -5.88 12.71 16.98
N ASP A 610 -5.75 14.01 17.25
CA ASP A 610 -4.91 14.95 16.51
C ASP A 610 -3.74 15.39 17.40
N TYR A 611 -2.63 15.85 16.78
CA TYR A 611 -1.51 16.49 17.46
C TYR A 611 -0.85 15.61 18.54
N ILE A 612 -0.37 14.42 18.16
CA ILE A 612 0.36 13.50 19.05
C ILE A 612 1.86 13.79 19.01
N VAL A 613 2.39 14.05 17.81
CA VAL A 613 3.82 14.33 17.60
C VAL A 613 4.13 15.81 17.83
N THR A 614 3.18 16.67 17.47
CA THR A 614 3.35 18.12 17.48
C THR A 614 2.29 18.80 18.32
N ASP A 615 2.57 20.02 18.77
CA ASP A 615 1.60 20.81 19.52
C ASP A 615 0.53 21.39 18.59
N LYS A 616 -0.73 21.41 19.07
CA LYS A 616 -1.84 22.08 18.39
C LYS A 616 -1.57 23.59 18.32
N PRO A 617 -1.54 24.22 17.13
CA PRO A 617 -1.36 25.67 17.04
C PRO A 617 -2.53 26.44 17.65
N ASP A 618 -2.24 27.58 18.31
CA ASP A 618 -3.25 28.42 18.98
C ASP A 618 -4.39 28.91 18.07
N TYR A 619 -4.14 29.02 16.75
CA TYR A 619 -5.13 29.46 15.78
C TYR A 619 -6.07 28.34 15.31
N GLU A 620 -5.73 27.07 15.59
CA GLU A 620 -6.60 25.92 15.30
C GLU A 620 -7.65 25.81 16.40
N LYS A 621 -8.93 25.82 16.03
CA LYS A 621 -10.05 25.82 16.98
C LYS A 621 -10.40 24.43 17.48
#